data_AF-A0A6D2I5Y7-F1
#
_entry.id   AF-A0A6D2I5Y7-F1
#
_cell.length_a   1.000
_cell.length_b   1.000
_cell.length_c   1.000
_cell.angle_alpha   90.00
_cell.angle_beta   90.00
_cell.angle_gamma   90.00
#
_symmetry.space_group_name_H-M   'P 1'
#
loop_
_entity.id
_entity.type
_entity.pdbx_description
1 polymer ?
#
loop_
_entity_poly.entity_id
_entity_poly.type
_entity_poly.pdbx_seq_one_letter_code
_entity_poly.pdbx_strand_id
1 'polypeptide(L)'
;MQNDEVTWGILNKYCSYKAEIETGKFCRNPDNVTGSCNRISCPLANSRYATIKDHDGVFYLYMKTIERAHMPKDLWEKIKLPLNYDKALETIDKHLVSELLD
;
A
#
# COMPACT_ATOMS: atom_id res chain seq x y z
N MET A 1 4.25 -3.86 -19.48
CA MET A 1 3.05 -3.05 -19.25
C MET A 1 2.36 -3.59 -18.01
N GLN A 2 2.52 -2.92 -16.88
CA GLN A 2 1.72 -3.17 -15.67
C GLN A 2 0.41 -2.39 -15.83
N ASN A 3 -0.74 -3.02 -15.60
CA ASN A 3 -2.05 -2.36 -15.68
C ASN A 3 -2.88 -2.71 -14.45
N ASP A 4 -3.12 -1.70 -13.61
CA ASP A 4 -3.80 -1.82 -12.33
C ASP A 4 -5.27 -2.23 -12.49
N GLU A 5 -5.96 -1.78 -13.55
CA GLU A 5 -7.36 -2.12 -13.80
C GLU A 5 -7.54 -3.61 -14.13
N VAL A 6 -6.68 -4.14 -15.01
CA VAL A 6 -6.71 -5.56 -15.36
C VAL A 6 -6.38 -6.42 -14.13
N THR A 7 -5.37 -6.00 -13.37
CA THR A 7 -4.96 -6.67 -12.13
C THR A 7 -6.09 -6.69 -11.10
N TRP A 8 -6.77 -5.55 -10.91
CA TRP A 8 -7.94 -5.47 -10.04
C TRP A 8 -9.08 -6.37 -10.51
N GLY A 9 -9.39 -6.39 -11.82
CA GLY A 9 -10.45 -7.22 -12.39
C GLY A 9 -10.28 -8.70 -12.05
N ILE A 10 -9.04 -9.20 -12.07
CA ILE A 10 -8.70 -10.57 -11.68
C ILE A 10 -8.79 -10.75 -10.16
N LEU A 11 -8.14 -9.86 -9.39
CA LEU A 11 -8.06 -9.98 -7.94
C LEU A 11 -9.44 -9.83 -7.25
N ASN A 12 -10.33 -8.99 -7.76
CA ASN A 12 -11.66 -8.81 -7.16
C ASN A 12 -12.49 -10.12 -7.14
N LYS A 13 -12.17 -11.07 -8.04
CA LYS A 13 -12.79 -12.39 -8.10
C LYS A 13 -11.95 -13.47 -7.39
N TYR A 14 -10.63 -13.46 -7.55
CA TYR A 14 -9.76 -14.59 -7.18
C TYR A 14 -8.66 -14.25 -6.15
N CYS A 15 -8.80 -13.16 -5.39
CA CYS A 15 -7.83 -12.78 -4.37
C CYS A 15 -7.90 -13.68 -3.13
N SER A 16 -6.78 -14.31 -2.77
CA SER A 16 -6.63 -15.15 -1.57
C SER A 16 -6.78 -14.36 -0.26
N TYR A 17 -6.44 -13.07 -0.26
CA TYR A 17 -6.54 -12.21 0.91
C TYR A 17 -7.95 -11.67 1.16
N LYS A 18 -8.84 -11.72 0.16
CA LYS A 18 -10.21 -11.24 0.28
C LYS A 18 -11.02 -12.15 1.21
N ALA A 19 -11.73 -11.54 2.16
CA ALA A 19 -12.71 -12.19 3.00
C ALA A 19 -14.05 -11.47 2.79
N GLU A 20 -15.09 -12.23 2.41
CA GLU A 20 -16.42 -11.70 2.15
C GLU A 20 -17.36 -12.27 3.22
N ILE A 21 -17.95 -11.37 4.00
CA ILE A 21 -18.91 -11.65 5.07
C ILE A 21 -20.16 -10.81 4.84
N GLU A 22 -21.24 -11.08 5.57
CA GLU A 22 -22.52 -10.37 5.40
C GLU A 22 -22.39 -8.84 5.55
N THR A 23 -21.48 -8.38 6.41
CA THR A 23 -21.26 -6.96 6.66
C THR A 23 -20.40 -6.26 5.60
N GLY A 24 -19.71 -7.01 4.72
CA GLY A 24 -18.91 -6.42 3.65
C GLY A 24 -17.68 -7.23 3.21
N LYS A 25 -16.82 -6.55 2.44
CA LYS A 25 -15.61 -7.12 1.84
C LYS A 25 -14.36 -6.59 2.54
N PHE A 26 -13.60 -7.49 3.15
CA PHE A 26 -12.41 -7.17 3.93
C PHE A 26 -11.15 -7.79 3.30
N CYS A 27 -10.00 -7.22 3.61
CA CYS A 27 -8.70 -7.65 3.12
C CYS A 27 -7.81 -8.08 4.28
N ARG A 28 -7.27 -9.29 4.20
CA ARG A 28 -6.32 -9.85 5.18
C ARG A 28 -4.86 -9.57 4.84
N ASN A 29 -4.60 -8.81 3.77
CA ASN A 29 -3.23 -8.48 3.39
C ASN A 29 -2.65 -7.50 4.42
N PRO A 30 -1.49 -7.80 5.04
CA PRO A 30 -0.87 -6.95 6.06
C PRO A 30 -0.45 -5.57 5.56
N ASP A 31 -0.33 -5.39 4.24
CA ASP A 31 0.03 -4.10 3.64
C ASP A 31 -1.20 -3.19 3.43
N ASN A 32 -2.42 -3.70 3.59
CA ASN A 32 -3.64 -2.91 3.41
C ASN A 32 -3.90 -2.01 4.63
N VAL A 33 -3.96 -0.70 4.40
CA VAL A 33 -4.09 0.31 5.46
C VAL A 33 -5.48 0.32 6.12
N THR A 34 -6.54 0.05 5.36
CA THR A 34 -7.94 0.24 5.82
C THR A 34 -8.62 -1.04 6.29
N GLY A 35 -8.04 -2.21 6.00
CA GLY A 35 -8.66 -3.52 6.15
C GLY A 35 -9.80 -3.80 5.17
N SER A 36 -10.17 -2.84 4.31
CA SER A 36 -11.28 -2.96 3.36
C SER A 36 -10.78 -3.48 2.00
N CYS A 37 -11.51 -4.41 1.40
CA CYS A 37 -11.18 -4.95 0.07
C CYS A 37 -11.94 -4.19 -1.02
N ASN A 38 -11.35 -3.09 -1.50
CA ASN A 38 -11.85 -2.27 -2.60
C ASN A 38 -10.70 -1.84 -3.53
N ARG A 39 -11.04 -1.22 -4.67
CA ARG A 39 -10.10 -0.84 -5.73
C ARG A 39 -8.98 0.08 -5.25
N ILE A 40 -9.29 1.02 -4.35
CA ILE A 40 -8.35 2.04 -3.85
C ILE A 40 -7.47 1.45 -2.75
N SER A 41 -8.05 0.64 -1.85
CA SER A 41 -7.36 0.10 -0.68
C SER A 41 -6.46 -1.09 -0.99
N CYS A 42 -6.59 -1.74 -2.16
CA CYS A 42 -5.87 -2.99 -2.45
C CYS A 42 -4.37 -2.75 -2.73
N PRO A 43 -3.45 -3.23 -1.88
CA PRO A 43 -2.01 -3.04 -2.10
C PRO A 43 -1.47 -3.87 -3.28
N LEU A 44 -2.14 -4.95 -3.68
CA LEU A 44 -1.70 -5.83 -4.77
C LEU A 44 -2.11 -5.30 -6.16
N ALA A 45 -3.24 -4.59 -6.22
CA ALA A 45 -3.78 -4.10 -7.48
C ALA A 45 -3.23 -2.72 -7.88
N ASN A 46 -2.66 -1.97 -6.93
CA ASN A 46 -2.15 -0.63 -7.16
C ASN A 46 -0.62 -0.64 -7.25
N SER A 47 -0.10 -0.10 -8.34
CA SER A 47 1.33 0.07 -8.56
C SER A 47 1.91 1.24 -7.76
N ARG A 48 1.11 2.29 -7.53
CA ARG A 48 1.38 3.36 -6.57
C ARG A 48 0.59 3.10 -5.29
N TYR A 49 1.30 2.85 -4.18
CA TYR A 49 0.66 2.56 -2.90
C TYR A 49 1.61 2.86 -1.76
N ALA A 50 1.08 3.31 -0.62
CA ALA A 50 1.86 3.52 0.58
C ALA A 50 1.19 2.90 1.80
N THR A 51 1.98 2.41 2.74
CA THR A 51 1.52 1.85 4.01
C THR A 51 2.55 2.08 5.11
N ILE A 52 2.11 2.10 6.37
CA ILE A 52 3.01 2.22 7.51
C ILE A 52 3.09 0.85 8.18
N LYS A 53 4.31 0.39 8.44
CA LYS A 53 4.54 -0.90 9.10
C LYS A 53 5.36 -0.70 10.36
N ASP A 54 4.93 -1.36 11.42
CA ASP A 54 5.70 -1.50 12.65
C ASP A 54 6.68 -2.67 12.52
N HIS A 55 7.93 -2.42 12.91
CA HIS A 55 8.97 -3.41 13.08
C HIS A 55 9.59 -3.22 14.46
N ASP A 56 9.11 -3.99 15.44
CA ASP A 56 9.61 -4.02 16.82
C ASP A 56 9.67 -2.63 17.47
N GLY A 57 8.62 -1.81 17.29
CA GLY A 57 8.50 -0.46 17.84
C GLY A 57 9.14 0.63 16.98
N VAL A 58 9.68 0.27 15.80
CA VAL A 58 10.17 1.21 14.80
C VAL A 58 9.21 1.25 13.63
N PHE A 59 8.61 2.41 13.40
CA PHE A 59 7.71 2.62 12.27
C PHE A 59 8.49 2.93 10.99
N TYR A 60 8.00 2.36 9.89
CA TYR A 60 8.52 2.59 8.55
C TYR A 60 7.39 2.95 7.59
N LEU A 61 7.61 3.96 6.76
CA LEU A 61 6.80 4.23 5.58
C LEU A 61 7.28 3.32 4.45
N TYR A 62 6.39 2.45 3.98
CA TYR A 62 6.57 1.57 2.85
C TYR A 62 5.87 2.16 1.63
N MET A 63 6.56 2.33 0.52
CA MET A 63 6.01 2.90 -0.71
C MET A 63 6.28 2.00 -1.91
N LYS A 64 5.30 1.89 -2.80
CA LYS A 64 5.43 1.28 -4.12
C LYS A 64 5.45 2.35 -5.18
N THR A 65 6.38 2.20 -6.10
CA THR A 65 6.57 3.05 -7.27
C THR A 65 6.36 2.21 -8.54
N ILE A 66 5.89 2.82 -9.62
CA ILE A 66 5.52 2.10 -10.86
C ILE A 66 6.78 1.47 -11.48
N GLU A 67 7.89 2.15 -11.34
CA GLU A 67 9.21 1.84 -11.87
C GLU A 67 9.70 0.50 -11.30
N ARG A 68 9.36 0.17 -10.04
CA ARG A 68 9.79 -1.05 -9.34
C ARG A 68 8.80 -2.21 -9.46
N ALA A 69 7.66 -2.03 -10.12
CA ALA A 69 6.62 -3.07 -10.23
C ALA A 69 7.10 -4.38 -10.88
N HIS A 70 8.13 -4.31 -11.72
CA HIS A 70 8.73 -5.46 -12.38
C HIS A 70 9.78 -6.21 -11.52
N MET A 71 10.09 -5.71 -10.33
CA MET A 71 11.11 -6.26 -9.42
C MET A 71 10.49 -6.63 -8.06
N PRO A 72 9.84 -7.80 -7.90
CA PRO A 72 9.12 -8.15 -6.69
C PRO A 72 9.96 -8.14 -5.40
N LYS A 73 11.25 -8.49 -5.50
CA LYS A 73 12.20 -8.46 -4.37
C LYS A 73 12.43 -7.03 -3.85
N ASP A 74 12.41 -6.09 -4.79
CA ASP A 74 12.72 -4.69 -4.61
C ASP A 74 11.46 -3.85 -4.83
N LEU A 75 10.27 -4.40 -4.56
CA LEU A 75 9.01 -3.70 -4.85
C LEU A 75 8.78 -2.48 -3.94
N TRP A 76 9.22 -2.59 -2.70
CA TRP A 76 8.95 -1.62 -1.65
C TRP A 76 10.16 -0.75 -1.35
N GLU A 77 9.97 0.56 -1.39
CA GLU A 77 10.85 1.55 -0.77
C GLU A 77 10.50 1.66 0.70
N LYS A 78 11.50 1.82 1.57
CA LYS A 78 11.32 1.84 3.02
C LYS A 78 12.01 3.06 3.60
N ILE A 79 11.26 3.86 4.35
CA ILE A 79 11.77 5.04 5.04
C ILE A 79 11.47 4.89 6.52
N LYS A 80 12.52 4.95 7.34
CA LYS A 80 12.35 4.93 8.79
C LYS A 80 11.69 6.23 9.24
N LEU A 81 10.58 6.13 9.96
CA LEU A 81 9.90 7.29 10.52
C LEU A 81 10.54 7.68 11.86
N PRO A 82 10.68 8.98 12.14
CA PRO A 82 11.11 9.45 13.46
C PRO A 82 10.05 9.10 14.51
N LEU A 83 10.49 8.94 15.78
CA LEU A 83 9.57 8.63 16.89
C LEU A 83 8.65 9.81 17.23
N ASN A 84 9.09 11.05 16.96
CA ASN A 84 8.27 12.23 17.16
C ASN A 84 7.18 12.27 16.08
N TYR A 85 5.93 12.34 16.54
CA TYR A 85 4.74 12.30 15.69
C TYR A 85 4.72 13.40 14.62
N ASP A 86 4.99 14.65 14.99
CA ASP A 86 4.94 15.78 14.06
C ASP A 86 6.00 15.66 12.97
N LYS A 87 7.23 15.26 13.35
CA LYS A 87 8.31 14.97 12.39
C LYS A 87 7.99 13.78 11.49
N ALA A 88 7.24 12.80 12.01
CA ALA A 88 6.84 11.63 11.23
C ALA A 88 5.81 12.02 10.17
N LEU A 89 4.81 12.82 10.55
CA LEU A 89 3.85 13.39 9.60
C LEU A 89 4.54 14.24 8.55
N GLU A 90 5.46 15.14 8.95
CA GLU A 90 6.24 15.95 8.00
C GLU A 90 7.02 15.07 7.00
N THR A 91 7.60 13.96 7.49
CA THR A 91 8.31 12.99 6.65
C THR A 91 7.35 12.30 5.69
N ILE A 92 6.16 11.90 6.14
CA ILE A 92 5.15 11.26 5.29
C ILE A 92 4.67 12.23 4.21
N ASP A 93 4.30 13.45 4.60
CA ASP A 93 3.81 14.47 3.67
C ASP A 93 4.87 14.80 2.61
N LYS A 94 6.14 14.93 3.01
CA LYS A 94 7.24 15.18 2.06
C LYS A 94 7.36 14.11 0.98
N HIS A 95 7.13 12.84 1.31
CA HIS A 95 7.27 11.74 0.34
C HIS A 95 5.99 11.43 -0.43
N LEU A 96 4.80 11.67 0.15
CA LEU A 96 3.52 11.34 -0.49
C LEU A 96 2.87 12.51 -1.23
N VAL A 97 3.08 13.76 -0.79
CA VAL A 97 2.45 14.94 -1.41
C VAL A 97 3.17 15.40 -2.67
N SER A 98 4.47 15.13 -2.79
CA SER A 98 5.25 15.52 -3.97
C SER A 98 4.80 14.82 -5.27
N GLU A 99 4.09 13.69 -5.19
CA GLU A 99 3.60 12.95 -6.37
C GLU A 99 2.18 13.35 -6.81
N LEU A 100 1.52 14.28 -6.12
CA LEU A 100 0.16 14.77 -6.47
C LEU A 100 0.18 15.96 -7.45
N LEU A 101 1.35 16.42 -7.88
CA LEU A 101 1.53 17.53 -8.82
C LEU A 101 1.94 17.10 -10.24
N ASP A 102 2.04 15.79 -10.51
CA ASP A 102 2.32 15.22 -11.84
C ASP A 102 1.12 14.44 -12.40
#